data_AF-A0A1V5WUM3-F1
#
_entry.id   AF-A0A1V5WUM3-F1
#
_cell.length_a   1.000
_cell.length_b   1.000
_cell.length_c   1.000
_cell.angle_alpha   90.00
_cell.angle_beta   90.00
_cell.angle_gamma   90.00
#
_symmetry.space_group_name_H-M   'P 1'
#
loop_
_entity.id
_entity.type
_entity.pdbx_description
1 polymer ?
#
loop_
_entity_poly.entity_id
_entity_poly.type
_entity_poly.pdbx_seq_one_letter_code
_entity_poly.pdbx_strand_id
1 'polypeptide(L)'
;MCSRGASIMPLANNESNGKVYIALYKLIKYLYGLVQNFPKEYKYTLGGDILTLAWETLDWVTTANGHINSQKAGYVRSALISFQKLKYRIRMAHELKLITDKKMAYLIKTDEEIIKMLRGWYRWTQGQA
;
A
#
# COMPACT_ATOMS: atom_id res chain seq x y z
N MET A 1 -29.88 11.96 24.76
CA MET A 1 -28.57 11.29 24.61
C MET A 1 -28.70 10.23 23.53
N CYS A 2 -28.40 10.58 22.28
CA CYS A 2 -28.42 9.65 21.16
C CYS A 2 -26.99 9.42 20.68
N SER A 3 -26.55 8.18 20.78
CA SER A 3 -25.30 7.67 20.25
C SER A 3 -25.22 7.98 18.76
N ARG A 4 -24.36 8.94 18.38
CA ARG A 4 -23.97 9.13 16.98
C ARG A 4 -23.13 7.92 16.60
N GLY A 5 -23.78 6.92 15.99
CA GLY A 5 -23.11 5.88 15.24
C GLY A 5 -22.17 6.57 14.26
N ALA A 6 -20.87 6.27 14.37
CA ALA A 6 -19.88 6.72 13.42
C ALA A 6 -20.31 6.24 12.03
N SER A 7 -20.78 7.18 11.22
CA SER A 7 -21.04 6.96 9.81
C SER A 7 -19.71 6.60 9.16
N ILE A 8 -19.48 5.29 9.03
CA ILE A 8 -18.47 4.72 8.16
C ILE A 8 -18.74 5.27 6.77
N MET A 9 -17.90 6.21 6.33
CA MET A 9 -17.94 6.79 4.99
C MET A 9 -18.16 5.66 3.96
N PRO A 10 -19.04 5.87 2.95
CA PRO A 10 -19.17 4.91 1.88
C PRO A 10 -17.83 4.88 1.13
N LEU A 11 -17.11 3.76 1.24
CA LEU A 11 -15.88 3.52 0.50
C LEU A 11 -16.23 3.44 -0.99
N ALA A 12 -16.08 4.59 -1.65
CA ALA A 12 -16.05 4.84 -3.08
C ALA A 12 -16.53 3.67 -3.97
N ASN A 13 -17.77 3.84 -4.45
CA ASN A 13 -18.38 3.10 -5.53
C ASN A 13 -17.51 3.15 -6.80
N ASN A 14 -16.65 2.15 -7.01
CA ASN A 14 -16.18 1.70 -8.34
C ASN A 14 -15.58 0.28 -8.21
N GLU A 15 -16.34 -0.71 -8.67
CA GLU A 15 -16.17 -2.14 -8.36
C GLU A 15 -14.90 -2.80 -8.95
N SER A 16 -14.09 -2.09 -9.73
CA SER A 16 -12.83 -2.62 -10.30
C SER A 16 -11.56 -2.07 -9.62
N ASN A 17 -11.49 -0.78 -9.26
CA ASN A 17 -10.30 -0.18 -8.64
C ASN A 17 -10.27 -0.27 -7.10
N GLY A 18 -11.42 -0.50 -6.45
CA GLY A 18 -11.49 -0.67 -4.99
C GLY A 18 -10.66 -1.86 -4.46
N LYS A 19 -10.33 -2.83 -5.33
CA LYS A 19 -9.55 -4.01 -4.94
C LYS A 19 -8.10 -3.68 -4.56
N VAL A 20 -7.46 -2.74 -5.26
CA VAL A 20 -6.10 -2.27 -4.93
C VAL A 20 -6.08 -1.59 -3.56
N TYR A 21 -7.06 -0.72 -3.32
CA TYR A 21 -7.22 -0.04 -2.04
C TYR A 21 -7.35 -1.03 -0.88
N ILE A 22 -8.25 -2.00 -1.00
CA ILE A 22 -8.49 -3.02 0.04
C ILE A 22 -7.22 -3.83 0.32
N ALA A 23 -6.48 -4.22 -0.73
CA ALA A 23 -5.25 -4.99 -0.57
C ALA A 23 -4.14 -4.17 0.12
N LEU A 24 -3.95 -2.92 -0.27
CA LEU A 24 -2.99 -2.01 0.37
C LEU A 24 -3.37 -1.74 1.83
N TYR A 25 -4.65 -1.52 2.13
CA TYR A 25 -5.10 -1.31 3.51
C TYR A 25 -4.84 -2.54 4.39
N LYS A 26 -5.08 -3.75 3.87
CA LYS A 26 -4.73 -5.01 4.55
C LYS A 26 -3.22 -5.15 4.76
N LEU A 27 -2.41 -4.79 3.77
CA LEU A 27 -0.95 -4.77 3.89
C LEU A 27 -0.51 -3.78 4.98
N ILE A 28 -1.02 -2.55 4.98
CA ILE A 28 -0.71 -1.54 6.01
C ILE A 28 -1.02 -2.07 7.40
N LYS A 29 -2.21 -2.66 7.61
CA LYS A 29 -2.59 -3.26 8.90
C LYS A 29 -1.62 -4.36 9.32
N TYR A 30 -1.18 -5.20 8.39
CA TYR A 30 -0.17 -6.23 8.66
C TYR A 30 1.18 -5.61 9.04
N LEU A 31 1.61 -4.57 8.33
CA LEU A 31 2.87 -3.87 8.58
C LEU A 31 2.90 -3.20 9.97
N TYR A 32 1.79 -2.64 10.45
CA TYR A 32 1.72 -2.12 11.83
C TYR A 32 2.03 -3.22 12.87
N GLY A 33 1.42 -4.40 12.73
CA GLY A 33 1.69 -5.53 13.63
C GLY A 33 3.14 -6.04 13.51
N LEU A 34 3.72 -5.96 12.32
CA LEU A 34 5.12 -6.34 12.09
C LEU A 34 6.09 -5.34 12.74
N VAL A 35 5.93 -4.04 12.46
CA VAL A 35 6.76 -2.95 12.98
C VAL A 35 6.65 -2.80 14.50
N GLN A 36 5.49 -3.13 15.09
CA GLN A 36 5.31 -3.09 16.54
C GLN A 36 6.35 -3.94 17.29
N ASN A 37 6.80 -5.03 16.66
CA ASN A 37 7.76 -5.99 17.22
C ASN A 37 9.22 -5.66 16.93
N PHE A 38 9.51 -4.56 16.23
CA PHE A 38 10.89 -4.16 15.94
C PHE A 38 11.58 -3.64 17.22
N PRO A 39 12.91 -3.86 17.35
CA PRO A 39 13.72 -3.19 18.37
C PRO A 39 13.61 -1.67 18.26
N LYS A 40 13.72 -0.97 19.40
CA LYS A 40 13.47 0.48 19.50
C LYS A 40 14.30 1.30 18.50
N GLU A 41 15.54 0.90 18.25
CA GLU A 41 16.49 1.55 17.33
C GLU A 41 16.02 1.51 15.85
N TYR A 42 15.29 0.46 15.45
CA TYR A 42 14.77 0.31 14.08
C TYR A 42 13.30 0.71 13.95
N LYS A 43 12.55 0.68 15.05
CA LYS A 43 11.09 0.87 15.04
C LYS A 43 10.67 2.24 14.51
N TYR A 44 11.34 3.30 14.95
CA TYR A 44 11.00 4.68 14.57
C TYR A 44 11.78 5.18 13.35
N THR A 45 12.74 4.40 12.87
CA THR A 45 13.52 4.69 11.66
C THR A 45 13.00 3.85 10.50
N LEU A 46 13.53 2.65 10.31
CA LEU A 46 13.12 1.74 9.24
C LEU A 46 11.65 1.35 9.32
N GLY A 47 11.15 1.06 10.53
CA GLY A 47 9.73 0.77 10.75
C GLY A 47 8.82 1.95 10.42
N GLY A 48 9.25 3.16 10.74
CA GLY A 48 8.57 4.40 10.36
C GLY A 48 8.52 4.57 8.85
N ASP A 49 9.67 4.44 8.17
CA ASP A 49 9.78 4.52 6.71
C ASP A 49 8.87 3.51 6.00
N ILE A 50 8.79 2.27 6.49
CA ILE A 50 7.90 1.23 5.97
C ILE A 50 6.45 1.69 6.01
N LEU A 51 5.99 2.19 7.17
CA LEU A 51 4.61 2.63 7.34
C LEU A 51 4.30 3.87 6.50
N THR A 52 5.22 4.83 6.46
CA THR A 52 5.10 6.05 5.65
C THR A 52 4.95 5.72 4.17
N LEU A 53 5.81 4.86 3.61
CA LEU A 53 5.74 4.48 2.20
C LEU A 53 4.50 3.66 1.87
N ALA A 54 4.02 2.84 2.81
CA ALA A 54 2.77 2.09 2.63
C ALA A 54 1.55 3.01 2.55
N TRP A 55 1.47 4.02 3.43
CA TRP A 55 0.45 5.06 3.36
C TRP A 55 0.59 5.93 2.10
N GLU A 56 1.80 6.36 1.75
CA GLU A 56 2.05 7.13 0.53
C GLU A 56 1.55 6.38 -0.72
N THR A 57 1.78 5.07 -0.79
CA THR A 57 1.27 4.23 -1.88
C THR A 57 -0.26 4.26 -1.94
N LEU A 58 -0.92 4.15 -0.78
CA LEU A 58 -2.38 4.20 -0.68
C LEU A 58 -2.94 5.58 -1.07
N ASP A 59 -2.25 6.65 -0.69
CA ASP A 59 -2.62 8.03 -1.02
C ASP A 59 -2.51 8.28 -2.52
N TRP A 60 -1.47 7.77 -3.18
CA TRP A 60 -1.37 7.83 -4.64
C TRP A 60 -2.49 7.05 -5.34
N VAL A 61 -2.86 5.88 -4.83
CA VAL A 61 -4.00 5.10 -5.35
C VAL A 61 -5.32 5.85 -5.15
N THR A 62 -5.51 6.45 -3.97
CA THR A 62 -6.71 7.23 -3.65
C THR A 62 -6.81 8.47 -4.53
N THR A 63 -5.69 9.16 -4.73
CA THR A 63 -5.58 10.29 -5.65
C THR A 63 -5.93 9.85 -7.07
N ALA A 64 -5.30 8.80 -7.60
CA ALA A 64 -5.61 8.28 -8.93
C ALA A 64 -7.10 7.94 -9.12
N ASN A 65 -7.79 7.47 -8.07
CA ASN A 65 -9.22 7.19 -8.13
C ASN A 65 -10.09 8.46 -8.21
N GLY A 66 -9.64 9.59 -7.65
CA GLY A 66 -10.36 10.86 -7.66
C GLY A 66 -10.22 11.69 -8.93
N HIS A 67 -9.29 11.34 -9.83
CA HIS A 67 -9.00 12.10 -11.05
C HIS A 67 -9.64 11.49 -12.32
N ILE A 68 -9.76 12.30 -13.38
CA ILE A 68 -10.17 11.84 -14.71
C ILE A 68 -9.08 10.98 -15.38
N ASN A 69 -9.48 10.11 -16.30
CA ASN A 69 -8.62 9.04 -16.86
C ASN A 69 -7.29 9.55 -17.45
N SER A 70 -7.27 10.69 -18.14
CA SER A 70 -6.08 11.28 -18.75
C SER A 70 -4.98 11.66 -17.74
N GLN A 71 -5.34 11.89 -16.47
CA GLN A 71 -4.40 12.25 -15.41
C GLN A 71 -3.97 11.04 -14.54
N LYS A 72 -4.73 9.94 -14.60
CA LYS A 72 -4.50 8.74 -13.74
C LYS A 72 -3.13 8.12 -13.95
N ALA A 73 -2.64 8.12 -15.19
CA ALA A 73 -1.35 7.57 -15.55
C ALA A 73 -0.21 8.03 -14.63
N GLY A 74 -0.13 9.34 -14.36
CA GLY A 74 0.90 9.91 -13.50
C GLY A 74 0.79 9.42 -12.07
N TYR A 75 -0.41 9.44 -11.50
CA TYR A 75 -0.64 9.01 -10.12
C TYR A 75 -0.43 7.51 -9.91
N VAL A 76 -0.88 6.67 -10.85
CA VAL A 76 -0.64 5.22 -10.78
C VAL A 76 0.86 4.92 -10.92
N ARG A 77 1.59 5.68 -11.73
CA ARG A 77 3.05 5.59 -11.79
C ARG A 77 3.70 5.96 -10.45
N SER A 78 3.24 7.02 -9.77
CA SER A 78 3.71 7.37 -8.43
C SER A 78 3.42 6.29 -7.39
N ALA A 79 2.25 5.65 -7.46
CA ALA A 79 1.92 4.48 -6.64
C ALA A 79 2.89 3.31 -6.89
N LEU A 80 3.23 3.01 -8.14
CA LEU A 80 4.20 1.97 -8.48
C LEU A 80 5.61 2.28 -7.91
N ILE A 81 6.04 3.53 -7.98
CA ILE A 81 7.37 3.96 -7.50
C ILE A 81 7.43 3.90 -5.97
N SER A 82 6.44 4.47 -5.28
CA SER A 82 6.35 4.41 -3.81
C SER A 82 6.26 2.97 -3.29
N PHE A 83 5.48 2.12 -3.95
CA PHE A 83 5.42 0.69 -3.62
C PHE A 83 6.76 -0.02 -3.82
N GLN A 84 7.51 0.30 -4.88
CA GLN A 84 8.84 -0.26 -5.07
C GLN A 84 9.81 0.17 -3.96
N LYS A 85 9.74 1.44 -3.51
CA LYS A 85 10.53 1.92 -2.36
C LYS A 85 10.17 1.16 -1.09
N LEU A 86 8.87 0.91 -0.84
CA LEU A 86 8.39 0.11 0.29
C LEU A 86 9.03 -1.29 0.29
N LYS A 87 9.03 -1.98 -0.86
CA LYS A 87 9.64 -3.31 -1.00
C LYS A 87 11.11 -3.33 -0.62
N TYR A 88 11.88 -2.30 -0.98
CA TYR A 88 13.28 -2.21 -0.59
C TYR A 88 13.46 -2.07 0.93
N ARG A 89 12.59 -1.31 1.61
CA ARG A 89 12.62 -1.22 3.08
C ARG A 89 12.25 -2.55 3.75
N ILE A 90 11.23 -3.24 3.25
CA ILE A 90 10.83 -4.55 3.75
C ILE A 90 11.97 -5.56 3.60
N ARG A 91 12.63 -5.59 2.43
CA ARG A 91 13.80 -6.45 2.20
C ARG A 91 14.95 -6.13 3.15
N MET A 92 15.26 -4.85 3.37
CA MET A 92 16.26 -4.45 4.36
C MET A 92 15.91 -4.94 5.77
N ALA A 93 14.64 -4.82 6.18
CA ALA A 93 14.20 -5.34 7.48
C ALA A 93 14.33 -6.86 7.60
N HIS A 94 14.16 -7.60 6.49
CA HIS A 94 14.43 -9.04 6.43
C HIS A 94 15.92 -9.36 6.52
N GLU A 95 16.78 -8.64 5.78
CA GLU A 95 18.25 -8.81 5.81
C GLU A 95 18.82 -8.51 7.22
N LEU A 96 18.23 -7.55 7.94
CA LEU A 96 18.53 -7.24 9.34
C LEU A 96 17.89 -8.22 10.35
N LYS A 97 17.22 -9.27 9.88
CA LYS A 97 16.54 -10.29 10.69
C LYS A 97 15.41 -9.75 11.58
N LEU A 98 14.86 -8.57 11.26
CA LEU A 98 13.69 -8.00 11.93
C LEU A 98 12.38 -8.68 11.47
N ILE A 99 12.42 -9.29 10.29
CA ILE A 99 11.32 -10.05 9.69
C ILE A 99 11.78 -11.50 9.56
N THR A 100 10.95 -12.47 9.96
CA THR A 100 11.26 -13.89 9.79
C THR A 100 10.97 -14.34 8.36
N ASP A 101 11.61 -15.42 7.90
CA ASP A 101 11.40 -15.96 6.55
C ASP A 101 9.92 -16.26 6.26
N LYS A 102 9.19 -16.80 7.25
CA LYS A 102 7.75 -17.05 7.14
C LYS A 102 6.95 -15.77 6.88
N LYS A 103 7.27 -14.67 7.58
CA LYS A 103 6.61 -13.37 7.38
C LYS A 103 7.02 -12.76 6.03
N MET A 104 8.28 -12.90 5.64
CA MET A 104 8.79 -12.44 4.35
C MET A 104 8.12 -13.16 3.18
N ALA A 105 7.93 -14.49 3.26
CA ALA A 105 7.21 -15.26 2.24
C ALA A 105 5.75 -14.78 2.06
N TYR A 106 5.07 -14.46 3.17
CA TYR A 106 3.73 -13.86 3.12
C TYR A 106 3.74 -12.48 2.45
N LEU A 107 4.74 -11.64 2.76
CA LEU A 107 4.89 -10.32 2.16
C LEU A 107 5.17 -10.41 0.66
N ILE A 108 6.05 -11.31 0.22
CA ILE A 108 6.35 -11.53 -1.21
C ILE A 108 5.07 -11.86 -1.99
N LYS A 109 4.25 -12.79 -1.47
CA LYS A 109 2.97 -13.14 -2.12
C LYS A 109 2.01 -11.96 -2.17
N THR A 110 1.88 -11.22 -1.06
CA THR A 110 1.03 -10.03 -0.98
C THR A 110 1.50 -8.94 -1.95
N ASP A 111 2.81 -8.76 -2.06
CA ASP A 111 3.43 -7.77 -2.96
C ASP A 111 3.21 -8.11 -4.44
N GLU A 112 3.29 -9.38 -4.81
CA GLU A 112 3.02 -9.86 -6.17
C GLU A 112 1.57 -9.61 -6.60
N GLU A 113 0.62 -9.83 -5.69
CA GLU A 113 -0.79 -9.54 -5.95
C GLU A 113 -1.01 -8.03 -6.16
N ILE A 114 -0.48 -7.20 -5.25
CA ILE A 114 -0.63 -5.73 -5.31
C ILE A 114 0.04 -5.16 -6.56
N ILE A 115 1.28 -5.55 -6.87
CA ILE A 115 2.00 -5.03 -8.03
C ILE A 115 1.32 -5.44 -9.34
N LYS A 116 0.75 -6.65 -9.41
CA LYS A 116 -0.01 -7.11 -10.59
C LYS A 116 -1.22 -6.21 -10.83
N MET A 117 -1.97 -5.87 -9.77
CA MET A 117 -3.12 -4.98 -9.89
C MET A 117 -2.70 -3.56 -10.28
N LEU A 118 -1.66 -2.98 -9.65
CA LEU A 118 -1.15 -1.65 -9.99
C LEU A 118 -0.65 -1.57 -11.43
N ARG A 119 0.10 -2.58 -11.91
CA ARG A 119 0.61 -2.62 -13.30
C ARG A 119 -0.52 -2.83 -14.32
N GLY A 120 -1.50 -3.66 -14.00
CA GLY A 120 -2.69 -3.83 -14.83
C GLY A 120 -3.46 -2.53 -14.99
N TRP A 121 -3.67 -1.81 -13.88
CA TRP A 121 -4.29 -0.49 -13.91
C TRP A 121 -3.46 0.53 -14.69
N TYR A 122 -2.14 0.56 -14.49
CA TYR A 122 -1.25 1.48 -15.21
C TYR A 122 -1.35 1.27 -16.73
N ARG A 123 -1.28 0.01 -17.20
CA ARG A 123 -1.44 -0.31 -18.64
C ARG A 123 -2.78 0.16 -19.18
N TRP A 124 -3.86 -0.06 -18.43
CA TRP A 124 -5.18 0.44 -18.80
C TRP A 124 -5.20 1.97 -18.90
N THR A 125 -4.57 2.69 -17.96
CA THR A 125 -4.49 4.17 -18.02
C THR A 125 -3.68 4.69 -19.20
N GLN A 126 -2.67 3.95 -19.68
CA GLN A 126 -1.88 4.35 -20.85
C GLN A 126 -2.66 4.19 -22.17
N GLY A 127 -3.56 3.20 -22.26
CA GLY A 127 -4.43 3.02 -23.43
C GLY A 127 -5.59 4.02 -23.53
N GLN A 128 -5.74 4.89 -22.53
CA GLN A 128 -6.76 5.94 -22.45
C GLN A 128 -6.15 7.34 -22.61
N ALA A 129 -4.85 7.42 -22.89
CA ALA A 129 -4.08 8.65 -23.08
C ALA A 129 -4.01 9.05 -24.55
#